data_AF-A0A960NSJ6-F1
#
_entry.id   AF-A0A960NSJ6-F1
#
_cell.length_a   1.000
_cell.length_b   1.000
_cell.length_c   1.000
_cell.angle_alpha   90.00
_cell.angle_beta   90.00
_cell.angle_gamma   90.00
#
_symmetry.space_group_name_H-M   'P 1'
#
loop_
_entity.id
_entity.type
_entity.pdbx_description
1 polymer ?
#
loop_
_entity_poly.entity_id
_entity_poly.type
_entity_poly.pdbx_seq_one_letter_code
_entity_poly.pdbx_strand_id
1 'polypeptide(L)'
;MSGISRVSPFNHLLTLFVLLVGLLGCSNSTQAPTRPAAATPSRPAATPARPAPAPTQQAIYPIMLGIDMLEAQGFAPIKGKRVGLLTHPAGVNRRGESSIDVLRRAPGVKLVALFGPEHGIYGNFKAATDIADSVDPRTGLPVYSLHGTHRKPTKQMLTGLDAMVIDLQDIGTRSYTFVSCMLYTMAACFENNVEVIVLDRPNPLGGLKVDGPPLDAQWKSYVGAFRAPYVHGLTIGEIARMAKEAPGVMQVPGSTGINVSEADRRRGRLTIISMKGWRRSMRWPETGLKWIPTSQYIQD
;
A
#
# COMPACT_ATOMS: atom_id res chain seq x y z
N MET A 1 11.22 -28.45 -53.34
CA MET A 1 12.31 -29.46 -53.32
C MET A 1 12.64 -29.69 -51.85
N SER A 2 11.97 -30.64 -51.20
CA SER A 2 12.43 -32.02 -50.94
C SER A 2 13.41 -32.10 -49.77
N GLY A 3 13.02 -32.76 -48.69
CA GLY A 3 13.97 -33.10 -47.61
C GLY A 3 13.33 -33.56 -46.29
N ILE A 4 12.68 -34.73 -46.29
CA ILE A 4 12.36 -35.51 -45.08
C ILE A 4 13.64 -36.17 -44.57
N SER A 5 13.89 -36.18 -43.25
CA SER A 5 14.73 -37.16 -42.51
C SER A 5 14.71 -36.81 -41.01
N ARG A 6 14.76 -37.69 -40.01
CA ARG A 6 14.64 -39.14 -39.82
C ARG A 6 14.38 -39.33 -38.31
N VAL A 7 13.63 -40.35 -37.94
CA VAL A 7 13.35 -40.75 -36.55
C VAL A 7 14.41 -41.75 -36.07
N SER A 8 14.56 -41.87 -34.73
CA SER A 8 14.81 -43.10 -33.93
C SER A 8 16.16 -43.18 -33.15
N PRO A 9 16.37 -44.13 -32.20
CA PRO A 9 15.92 -44.05 -30.79
C PRO A 9 17.02 -44.51 -29.77
N PHE A 10 16.91 -44.23 -28.48
CA PHE A 10 17.68 -44.88 -27.38
C PHE A 10 17.01 -44.42 -26.05
N ASN A 11 16.79 -45.17 -24.95
CA ASN A 11 17.03 -46.56 -24.56
C ASN A 11 16.15 -46.87 -23.32
N HIS A 12 15.73 -48.12 -23.11
CA HIS A 12 15.00 -48.62 -21.93
C HIS A 12 15.95 -49.04 -20.77
N LEU A 13 15.55 -48.85 -19.50
CA LEU A 13 15.61 -49.81 -18.34
C LEU A 13 15.31 -49.07 -17.01
N LEU A 14 14.22 -49.45 -16.30
CA LEU A 14 14.20 -50.22 -15.02
C LEU A 14 14.82 -49.45 -13.83
N THR A 15 14.15 -49.21 -12.71
CA THR A 15 13.83 -50.24 -11.70
C THR A 15 12.84 -49.69 -10.65
N LEU A 16 11.84 -50.51 -10.31
CA LEU A 16 10.83 -50.34 -9.27
C LEU A 16 11.39 -50.94 -7.96
N PHE A 17 11.24 -50.29 -6.80
CA PHE A 17 11.32 -50.99 -5.50
C PHE A 17 10.35 -50.38 -4.49
N VAL A 18 9.38 -51.22 -4.09
CA VAL A 18 8.42 -51.06 -3.00
C VAL A 18 8.98 -51.83 -1.81
N LEU A 19 8.90 -51.30 -0.58
CA LEU A 19 8.79 -52.13 0.61
C LEU A 19 8.11 -51.41 1.76
N LEU A 20 7.06 -52.06 2.25
CA LEU A 20 6.16 -51.72 3.35
C LEU A 20 6.35 -52.78 4.45
N VAL A 21 5.96 -52.40 5.68
CA VAL A 21 5.52 -53.24 6.82
C VAL A 21 6.56 -53.53 7.92
N GLY A 22 6.12 -53.26 9.17
CA GLY A 22 6.69 -53.85 10.38
C GLY A 22 6.12 -53.28 11.68
N LEU A 23 4.87 -53.62 12.02
CA LEU A 23 4.27 -53.50 13.36
C LEU A 23 4.78 -54.58 14.31
N LEU A 24 4.90 -54.27 15.60
CA LEU A 24 4.78 -55.10 16.83
C LEU A 24 5.16 -54.16 18.01
N GLY A 25 4.41 -53.89 19.08
CA GLY A 25 3.40 -54.68 19.80
C GLY A 25 4.04 -55.29 21.05
N CYS A 26 3.74 -54.79 22.25
CA CYS A 26 3.65 -55.55 23.52
C CYS A 26 3.25 -54.67 24.73
N SER A 27 1.99 -54.89 25.14
CA SER A 27 1.38 -54.95 26.46
C SER A 27 2.20 -54.70 27.75
N ASN A 28 1.57 -54.01 28.72
CA ASN A 28 1.51 -54.55 30.09
C ASN A 28 0.31 -54.01 30.89
N SER A 29 -0.33 -54.93 31.62
CA SER A 29 -1.45 -54.74 32.54
C SER A 29 -0.94 -54.52 33.97
N THR A 30 -1.54 -53.62 34.77
CA THR A 30 -2.11 -53.94 36.11
C THR A 30 -2.68 -52.73 36.86
N GLN A 31 -3.81 -53.00 37.52
CA GLN A 31 -4.41 -52.40 38.73
C GLN A 31 -4.94 -50.96 38.73
N ALA A 32 -6.26 -50.89 38.93
CA ALA A 32 -6.97 -49.70 39.34
C ALA A 32 -6.73 -49.40 40.83
N PRO A 33 -6.37 -48.16 41.20
CA PRO A 33 -6.43 -47.71 42.58
C PRO A 33 -7.83 -47.18 42.92
N THR A 34 -8.22 -47.47 44.14
CA THR A 34 -9.44 -47.08 44.83
C THR A 34 -9.67 -45.56 44.86
N ARG A 35 -10.94 -45.17 44.68
CA ARG A 35 -11.42 -43.78 44.66
C ARG A 35 -11.40 -43.20 46.10
N PRO A 36 -10.64 -42.14 46.41
CA PRO A 36 -10.77 -41.44 47.67
C PRO A 36 -12.06 -40.60 47.67
N ALA A 37 -12.65 -40.44 48.85
CA ALA A 37 -13.86 -39.66 49.09
C ALA A 37 -13.73 -38.22 48.59
N ALA A 38 -14.81 -37.69 48.02
CA ALA A 38 -14.89 -36.34 47.48
C ALA A 38 -14.70 -35.29 48.60
N ALA A 39 -13.63 -34.49 48.49
CA ALA A 39 -13.47 -33.26 49.26
C ALA A 39 -14.38 -32.17 48.70
N THR A 40 -15.06 -31.45 49.59
CA THR A 40 -15.96 -30.33 49.29
C THR A 40 -15.20 -29.20 48.59
N PRO A 41 -15.69 -28.60 47.49
CA PRO A 41 -14.96 -27.52 46.82
C PRO A 41 -15.01 -26.25 47.67
N SER A 42 -13.85 -25.80 48.14
CA SER A 42 -13.68 -24.46 48.72
C SER A 42 -13.81 -23.40 47.63
N ARG A 43 -14.68 -22.41 47.85
CA ARG A 43 -14.92 -21.28 46.95
C ARG A 43 -13.60 -20.54 46.65
N PRO A 44 -13.19 -20.34 45.38
CA PRO A 44 -12.00 -19.55 45.10
C PRO A 44 -12.21 -18.10 45.56
N ALA A 45 -11.20 -17.55 46.22
CA ALA A 45 -11.18 -16.15 46.61
C ALA A 45 -11.27 -15.28 45.34
N ALA A 46 -12.15 -14.27 45.38
CA ALA A 46 -12.33 -13.34 44.28
C ALA A 46 -11.02 -12.56 44.04
N THR A 47 -10.44 -12.71 42.85
CA THR A 47 -9.32 -11.90 42.39
C THR A 47 -9.74 -10.42 42.37
N PRO A 48 -8.94 -9.48 42.90
CA PRO A 48 -9.28 -8.07 42.82
C PRO A 48 -9.45 -7.65 41.37
N ALA A 49 -10.54 -6.95 41.05
CA ALA A 49 -10.76 -6.40 39.72
C ALA A 49 -9.57 -5.51 39.35
N ARG A 50 -8.98 -5.77 38.18
CA ARG A 50 -7.89 -4.95 37.63
C ARG A 50 -8.38 -3.50 37.52
N PRO A 51 -7.64 -2.51 38.02
CA PRO A 51 -8.03 -1.11 37.84
C PRO A 51 -8.20 -0.83 36.34
N ALA A 52 -9.23 -0.06 36.01
CA ALA A 52 -9.43 0.42 34.65
C ALA A 52 -8.13 1.12 34.17
N PRO A 53 -7.70 0.90 32.91
CA PRO A 53 -6.53 1.59 32.40
C PRO A 53 -6.74 3.10 32.54
N ALA A 54 -5.74 3.78 33.10
CA ALA A 54 -5.75 5.24 33.19
C ALA A 54 -5.96 5.84 31.78
N PRO A 55 -6.68 6.97 31.66
CA PRO A 55 -6.85 7.62 30.37
C PRO A 55 -5.48 7.90 29.76
N THR A 56 -5.22 7.29 28.60
CA THR A 56 -3.99 7.48 27.85
C THR A 56 -3.84 8.96 27.58
N GLN A 57 -2.78 9.57 28.11
CA GLN A 57 -2.43 10.96 27.83
C GLN A 57 -2.43 11.14 26.32
N GLN A 58 -3.33 12.00 25.81
CA GLN A 58 -3.45 12.22 24.36
C GLN A 58 -2.08 12.63 23.83
N ALA A 59 -1.46 11.78 23.02
CA ALA A 59 -0.20 12.09 22.40
C ALA A 59 -0.38 13.38 21.58
N ILE A 60 0.34 14.44 21.95
CA ILE A 60 0.35 15.68 21.17
C ILE A 60 1.23 15.42 19.95
N TYR A 61 0.58 15.02 18.85
CA TYR A 61 1.25 14.94 17.56
C TYR A 61 1.46 16.37 17.03
N PRO A 62 2.70 16.78 16.72
CA PRO A 62 2.97 18.12 16.19
C PRO A 62 2.42 18.31 14.77
N ILE A 63 2.05 17.22 14.08
CA ILE A 63 1.60 17.23 12.68
C ILE A 63 0.24 16.54 12.52
N MET A 64 -0.59 17.10 11.64
CA MET A 64 -1.75 16.45 11.05
C MET A 64 -1.43 16.05 9.61
N LEU A 65 -1.55 14.77 9.29
CA LEU A 65 -1.38 14.25 7.94
C LEU A 65 -2.54 14.68 7.03
N GLY A 66 -2.42 14.47 5.72
CA GLY A 66 -3.52 14.74 4.79
C GLY A 66 -4.82 14.02 5.16
N ILE A 67 -4.74 12.77 5.64
CA ILE A 67 -5.92 12.03 6.13
C ILE A 67 -6.52 12.63 7.42
N ASP A 68 -5.69 13.14 8.33
CA ASP A 68 -6.16 13.84 9.54
C ASP A 68 -6.85 15.15 9.19
N MET A 69 -6.33 15.87 8.20
CA MET A 69 -6.90 17.12 7.71
C MET A 69 -8.21 16.87 6.96
N LEU A 70 -8.29 15.80 6.17
CA LEU A 70 -9.52 15.41 5.50
C LEU A 70 -10.63 15.05 6.51
N GLU A 71 -10.28 14.29 7.56
CA GLU A 71 -11.19 13.97 8.67
C GLU A 71 -11.63 15.23 9.41
N ALA A 72 -10.70 16.13 9.75
CA ALA A 72 -10.99 17.38 10.45
C ALA A 72 -11.89 18.34 9.64
N GLN A 73 -11.88 18.23 8.32
CA GLN A 73 -12.77 18.97 7.41
C GLN A 73 -14.15 18.29 7.24
N GLY A 74 -14.43 17.21 7.98
CA GLY A 74 -15.66 16.43 7.82
C GLY A 74 -15.78 15.81 6.43
N PHE A 75 -14.65 15.48 5.79
CA PHE A 75 -14.57 14.89 4.45
C PHE A 75 -15.18 15.74 3.33
N ALA A 76 -15.37 17.04 3.56
CA ALA A 76 -16.00 17.95 2.59
C ALA A 76 -15.44 17.86 1.16
N PRO A 77 -14.11 17.74 0.92
CA PRO A 77 -13.56 17.62 -0.44
C PRO A 77 -14.02 16.39 -1.23
N ILE A 78 -14.52 15.35 -0.56
CA ILE A 78 -14.94 14.09 -1.19
C ILE A 78 -16.39 13.70 -0.87
N LYS A 79 -17.15 14.59 -0.22
CA LYS A 79 -18.55 14.34 0.12
C LYS A 79 -19.39 14.15 -1.14
N GLY A 80 -20.25 13.15 -1.13
CA GLY A 80 -21.10 12.73 -2.25
C GLY A 80 -20.38 11.92 -3.33
N LYS A 81 -19.07 11.68 -3.21
CA LYS A 81 -18.27 10.97 -4.22
C LYS A 81 -18.17 9.48 -3.94
N ARG A 82 -18.15 8.69 -5.02
CA ARG A 82 -17.64 7.32 -5.04
C ARG A 82 -16.13 7.37 -5.21
N VAL A 83 -15.40 6.91 -4.20
CA VAL A 83 -13.96 7.04 -4.15
C VAL A 83 -13.27 5.69 -4.29
N GLY A 84 -12.23 5.65 -5.12
CA GLY A 84 -11.18 4.63 -5.04
C GLY A 84 -10.10 5.09 -4.07
N LEU A 85 -9.40 4.16 -3.43
CA LEU A 85 -8.27 4.46 -2.55
C LEU A 85 -7.01 3.71 -3.01
N LEU A 86 -5.98 4.45 -3.43
CA LEU A 86 -4.62 3.95 -3.57
C LEU A 86 -3.88 4.10 -2.24
N THR A 87 -3.55 2.99 -1.61
CA THR A 87 -2.95 2.94 -0.27
C THR A 87 -2.04 1.73 -0.08
N HIS A 88 -1.26 1.74 1.00
CA HIS A 88 -0.48 0.61 1.49
C HIS A 88 -0.50 0.61 3.04
N PRO A 89 0.23 -0.29 3.74
CA PRO A 89 0.20 -0.37 5.21
C PRO A 89 0.44 0.92 5.98
N ALA A 90 1.34 1.80 5.50
CA ALA A 90 1.61 3.09 6.16
C ALA A 90 0.58 4.18 5.81
N GLY A 91 -0.44 3.84 5.02
CA GLY A 91 -1.65 4.65 4.81
C GLY A 91 -2.52 4.65 6.08
N VAL A 92 -2.02 5.30 7.13
CA VAL A 92 -2.68 5.47 8.43
C VAL A 92 -2.71 6.93 8.85
N ASN A 93 -3.68 7.34 9.65
CA ASN A 93 -3.70 8.65 10.29
C ASN A 93 -2.69 8.73 11.46
N ARG A 94 -2.54 9.90 12.10
CA ARG A 94 -1.58 10.06 13.21
C ARG A 94 -1.82 9.13 14.40
N ARG A 95 -3.03 8.58 14.54
CA ARG A 95 -3.41 7.60 15.58
C ARG A 95 -3.10 6.16 15.18
N GLY A 96 -2.64 5.91 13.95
CA GLY A 96 -2.38 4.58 13.40
C GLY A 96 -3.63 3.89 12.84
N GLU A 97 -4.76 4.59 12.69
CA GLU A 97 -5.95 4.02 12.05
C GLU A 97 -5.77 4.02 10.53
N SER A 98 -6.07 2.91 9.86
CA SER A 98 -5.96 2.80 8.40
C SER A 98 -6.86 3.78 7.68
N SER A 99 -6.36 4.39 6.62
CA SER A 99 -7.14 5.24 5.72
C SER A 99 -8.30 4.48 5.06
N ILE A 100 -8.21 3.15 4.94
CA ILE A 100 -9.35 2.31 4.54
C ILE A 100 -10.49 2.47 5.55
N ASP A 101 -10.19 2.28 6.84
CA ASP A 101 -11.19 2.34 7.91
C ASP A 101 -11.71 3.77 8.11
N VAL A 102 -10.84 4.78 8.01
CA VAL A 102 -11.21 6.21 8.09
C VAL A 102 -12.18 6.59 6.95
N LEU A 103 -11.92 6.17 5.71
CA LEU A 103 -12.81 6.48 4.58
C LEU A 103 -14.11 5.68 4.60
N ARG A 104 -14.12 4.45 5.14
CA ARG A 104 -15.36 3.67 5.30
C ARG A 104 -16.35 4.29 6.26
N ARG A 105 -15.86 4.97 7.31
CA ARG A 105 -16.71 5.68 8.27
C ARG A 105 -16.98 7.15 7.90
N ALA A 106 -16.49 7.61 6.76
CA ALA A 106 -16.66 8.98 6.32
C ALA A 106 -18.13 9.25 5.90
N PRO A 107 -18.85 10.16 6.58
CA PRO A 107 -20.25 10.43 6.29
C PRO A 107 -20.44 11.00 4.88
N GLY A 108 -21.33 10.38 4.11
CA GLY A 108 -21.66 10.81 2.76
C GLY A 108 -20.57 10.53 1.72
N VAL A 109 -19.59 9.67 2.04
CA VAL A 109 -18.57 9.20 1.09
C VAL A 109 -18.80 7.71 0.84
N LYS A 110 -18.62 7.26 -0.40
CA LYS A 110 -18.72 5.82 -0.73
C LYS A 110 -17.36 5.31 -1.20
N LEU A 111 -16.63 4.61 -0.33
CA LEU A 111 -15.44 3.87 -0.74
C LEU A 111 -15.87 2.62 -1.54
N VAL A 112 -15.42 2.49 -2.78
CA VAL A 112 -15.91 1.44 -3.71
C VAL A 112 -14.84 0.51 -4.25
N ALA A 113 -13.56 0.90 -4.19
CA ALA A 113 -12.45 0.07 -4.66
C ALA A 113 -11.14 0.45 -3.95
N LEU A 114 -10.26 -0.53 -3.81
CA LEU A 114 -8.92 -0.37 -3.26
C LEU A 114 -7.89 -0.63 -4.36
N PHE A 115 -6.78 0.10 -4.31
CA PHE A 115 -5.66 -0.02 -5.24
C PHE A 115 -4.40 -0.19 -4.42
N GLY A 116 -3.67 -1.28 -4.66
CA GLY A 116 -2.41 -1.57 -3.99
C GLY A 116 -1.23 -1.28 -4.90
N PRO A 117 -0.19 -0.57 -4.43
CA PRO A 117 1.08 -0.47 -5.16
C PRO A 117 1.87 -1.79 -5.01
N GLU A 118 3.19 -1.70 -5.16
CA GLU A 118 4.11 -2.76 -4.74
C GLU A 118 3.85 -3.19 -3.28
N HIS A 119 3.96 -4.49 -2.98
CA HIS A 119 3.61 -5.15 -1.71
C HIS A 119 2.11 -5.23 -1.35
N GLY A 120 1.23 -4.63 -2.15
CA GLY A 120 -0.22 -4.63 -1.96
C GLY A 120 -0.69 -3.78 -0.78
N ILE A 121 -2.01 -3.75 -0.56
CA ILE A 121 -2.64 -2.84 0.42
C ILE A 121 -2.31 -3.15 1.89
N TYR A 122 -1.91 -4.40 2.19
CA TYR A 122 -1.57 -4.86 3.55
C TYR A 122 -0.11 -5.31 3.70
N GLY A 123 0.73 -5.15 2.67
CA GLY A 123 2.16 -5.48 2.77
C GLY A 123 2.47 -6.98 2.82
N ASN A 124 1.50 -7.83 2.50
CA ASN A 124 1.62 -9.29 2.63
C ASN A 124 2.40 -9.94 1.49
N PHE A 125 2.82 -9.18 0.48
CA PHE A 125 3.52 -9.68 -0.71
C PHE A 125 4.97 -9.21 -0.76
N LYS A 126 5.87 -10.11 -1.20
CA LYS A 126 7.28 -9.78 -1.42
C LYS A 126 7.43 -8.81 -2.61
N ALA A 127 8.56 -8.09 -2.67
CA ALA A 127 8.91 -7.29 -3.85
C ALA A 127 8.90 -8.15 -5.12
N ALA A 128 8.59 -7.54 -6.26
CA ALA A 128 8.57 -8.21 -7.58
C ALA A 128 7.63 -9.44 -7.69
N THR A 129 6.61 -9.54 -6.84
CA THR A 129 5.57 -10.57 -6.97
C THR A 129 4.39 -10.03 -7.77
N ASP A 130 3.92 -10.75 -8.78
CA ASP A 130 2.66 -10.43 -9.46
C ASP A 130 1.49 -10.66 -8.50
N ILE A 131 0.74 -9.60 -8.21
CA ILE A 131 -0.43 -9.66 -7.33
C ILE A 131 -1.67 -9.60 -8.23
N ALA A 132 -2.53 -10.60 -8.13
CA ALA A 132 -3.80 -10.63 -8.87
C ALA A 132 -4.83 -9.70 -8.19
N ASP A 133 -5.80 -9.25 -8.99
CA ASP A 133 -6.99 -8.61 -8.46
C ASP A 133 -7.73 -9.54 -7.50
N SER A 134 -8.30 -8.99 -6.44
CA SER A 134 -8.93 -9.78 -5.37
C SER A 134 -10.09 -9.02 -4.73
N VAL A 135 -10.71 -9.62 -3.72
CA VAL A 135 -11.68 -8.96 -2.85
C VAL A 135 -11.08 -8.92 -1.46
N ASP A 136 -11.05 -7.74 -0.84
CA ASP A 136 -10.58 -7.60 0.53
C ASP A 136 -11.60 -8.21 1.50
N PRO A 137 -11.26 -9.27 2.25
CA PRO A 137 -12.22 -9.94 3.12
C PRO A 137 -12.70 -9.05 4.29
N ARG A 138 -11.95 -8.01 4.66
CA ARG A 138 -12.33 -7.09 5.74
C ARG A 138 -13.43 -6.11 5.33
N THR A 139 -13.49 -5.78 4.04
CA THR A 139 -14.36 -4.70 3.54
C THR A 139 -15.36 -5.17 2.49
N GLY A 140 -15.12 -6.32 1.85
CA GLY A 140 -15.87 -6.80 0.69
C GLY A 140 -15.60 -6.01 -0.59
N LEU A 141 -14.60 -5.11 -0.59
CA LEU A 141 -14.29 -4.26 -1.74
C LEU A 141 -13.34 -4.95 -2.72
N PRO A 142 -13.48 -4.69 -4.03
CA PRO A 142 -12.47 -5.10 -5.00
C PRO A 142 -11.12 -4.41 -4.69
N VAL A 143 -10.05 -5.18 -4.84
CA VAL A 143 -8.65 -4.74 -4.69
C VAL A 143 -7.96 -4.96 -6.02
N TYR A 144 -7.45 -3.87 -6.61
CA TYR A 144 -6.69 -3.90 -7.86
C TYR A 144 -5.20 -3.78 -7.56
N SER A 145 -4.39 -4.64 -8.17
CA SER A 145 -2.93 -4.51 -8.10
C SER A 145 -2.43 -3.53 -9.15
N LEU A 146 -1.65 -2.54 -8.71
CA LEU A 146 -0.90 -1.64 -9.57
C LEU A 146 0.60 -2.01 -9.63
N HIS A 147 0.89 -3.29 -9.41
CA HIS A 147 2.20 -3.91 -9.56
C HIS A 147 2.08 -5.20 -10.39
N GLY A 148 3.09 -5.49 -11.22
CA GLY A 148 3.05 -6.61 -12.17
C GLY A 148 2.41 -6.22 -13.51
N THR A 149 1.32 -6.92 -13.87
CA THR A 149 0.62 -6.79 -15.18
C THR A 149 0.18 -5.35 -15.48
N HIS A 150 -0.30 -4.64 -14.46
CA HIS A 150 -0.77 -3.26 -14.60
C HIS A 150 -0.02 -2.36 -13.63
N ARG A 151 0.69 -1.36 -14.15
CA ARG A 151 1.32 -0.29 -13.34
C ARG A 151 0.51 1.01 -13.32
N LYS A 152 -0.49 1.08 -14.19
CA LYS A 152 -1.43 2.18 -14.42
C LYS A 152 -2.84 1.61 -14.33
N PRO A 153 -3.77 2.20 -13.56
CA PRO A 153 -5.16 1.77 -13.55
C PRO A 153 -5.75 1.73 -14.96
N THR A 154 -6.49 0.67 -15.27
CA THR A 154 -7.22 0.58 -16.54
C THR A 154 -8.51 1.42 -16.48
N LYS A 155 -9.06 1.76 -17.64
CA LYS A 155 -10.36 2.45 -17.73
C LYS A 155 -11.48 1.68 -17.01
N GLN A 156 -11.44 0.36 -17.08
CA GLN A 156 -12.39 -0.54 -16.42
C GLN A 156 -12.27 -0.44 -14.90
N MET A 157 -11.06 -0.44 -14.35
CA MET A 157 -10.83 -0.27 -12.91
C MET A 157 -11.30 1.09 -12.38
N LEU A 158 -11.30 2.12 -13.22
CA LEU A 158 -11.77 3.47 -12.87
C LEU A 158 -13.27 3.68 -13.10
N THR A 159 -13.98 2.71 -13.66
CA THR A 159 -15.39 2.86 -14.01
C THR A 159 -16.24 3.05 -12.74
N GLY A 160 -16.99 4.14 -12.72
CA GLY A 160 -17.85 4.48 -11.58
C GLY A 160 -17.11 5.09 -10.39
N LEU A 161 -15.85 5.49 -10.55
CA LEU A 161 -15.17 6.37 -9.59
C LEU A 161 -15.43 7.84 -9.95
N ASP A 162 -15.78 8.64 -8.96
CA ASP A 162 -15.85 10.09 -9.11
C ASP A 162 -14.51 10.74 -8.70
N ALA A 163 -13.80 10.12 -7.75
CA ALA A 163 -12.45 10.50 -7.36
C ALA A 163 -11.55 9.30 -6.97
N MET A 164 -10.25 9.48 -7.13
CA MET A 164 -9.19 8.60 -6.64
C MET A 164 -8.47 9.31 -5.48
N VAL A 165 -8.56 8.76 -4.28
CA VAL A 165 -7.79 9.20 -3.12
C VAL A 165 -6.45 8.46 -3.12
N ILE A 166 -5.35 9.19 -2.97
CA ILE A 166 -3.99 8.64 -2.90
C ILE A 166 -3.43 8.95 -1.51
N ASP A 167 -3.07 7.90 -0.78
CA ASP A 167 -2.47 7.98 0.55
C ASP A 167 -1.30 7.00 0.68
N LEU A 168 -0.09 7.48 0.37
CA LEU A 168 1.12 6.67 0.34
C LEU A 168 2.26 7.38 1.08
N GLN A 169 2.81 6.76 2.12
CA GLN A 169 4.07 7.18 2.72
C GLN A 169 5.26 6.78 1.83
N ASP A 170 5.90 7.75 1.20
CA ASP A 170 7.15 7.57 0.44
C ASP A 170 8.40 7.80 1.33
N ILE A 171 9.60 7.55 0.80
CA ILE A 171 10.87 7.75 1.51
C ILE A 171 11.69 8.95 1.02
N GLY A 172 11.21 9.69 0.03
CA GLY A 172 11.86 10.89 -0.49
C GLY A 172 12.95 10.62 -1.52
N THR A 173 13.01 9.41 -2.10
CA THR A 173 13.99 9.03 -3.11
C THR A 173 13.31 8.61 -4.41
N ARG A 174 13.90 9.01 -5.54
CA ARG A 174 13.32 8.84 -6.88
C ARG A 174 13.10 7.37 -7.28
N SER A 175 13.89 6.45 -6.75
CA SER A 175 13.77 5.01 -7.06
C SER A 175 12.74 4.28 -6.21
N TYR A 176 12.21 4.92 -5.16
CA TYR A 176 11.10 4.36 -4.41
C TYR A 176 9.80 4.57 -5.19
N THR A 177 9.14 3.48 -5.57
CA THR A 177 8.19 3.45 -6.69
C THR A 177 6.81 4.04 -6.35
N PHE A 178 6.56 4.50 -5.13
CA PHE A 178 5.25 5.03 -4.74
C PHE A 178 4.92 6.37 -5.42
N VAL A 179 5.89 7.28 -5.57
CA VAL A 179 5.68 8.49 -6.39
C VAL A 179 5.45 8.16 -7.87
N SER A 180 6.06 7.10 -8.39
CA SER A 180 5.78 6.61 -9.76
C SER A 180 4.38 6.02 -9.87
N CYS A 181 3.96 5.19 -8.91
CA CYS A 181 2.61 4.64 -8.84
C CYS A 181 1.55 5.74 -8.76
N MET A 182 1.80 6.79 -7.96
CA MET A 182 0.98 7.99 -7.92
C MET A 182 0.92 8.67 -9.30
N LEU A 183 2.05 8.91 -9.96
CA LEU A 183 2.07 9.58 -11.28
C LEU A 183 1.28 8.79 -12.33
N TYR A 184 1.44 7.47 -12.35
CA TYR A 184 0.72 6.58 -13.27
C TYR A 184 -0.78 6.56 -12.98
N THR A 185 -1.15 6.56 -11.71
CA THR A 185 -2.56 6.65 -11.27
C THR A 185 -3.17 7.99 -11.64
N MET A 186 -2.44 9.09 -11.44
CA MET A 186 -2.86 10.44 -11.88
C MET A 186 -3.08 10.49 -13.39
N ALA A 187 -2.17 9.90 -14.17
CA ALA A 187 -2.29 9.81 -15.62
C ALA A 187 -3.60 9.13 -16.04
N ALA A 188 -3.88 7.94 -15.49
CA ALA A 188 -5.12 7.22 -15.77
C ALA A 188 -6.37 8.02 -15.37
N CYS A 189 -6.34 8.67 -14.20
CA CYS A 189 -7.46 9.46 -13.72
C CYS A 189 -7.75 10.66 -14.62
N PHE A 190 -6.72 11.39 -15.05
CA PHE A 190 -6.87 12.57 -15.92
C PHE A 190 -7.44 12.20 -17.29
N GLU A 191 -6.97 11.09 -17.89
CA GLU A 191 -7.50 10.57 -19.16
C GLU A 191 -8.95 10.09 -19.06
N ASN A 192 -9.43 9.76 -17.85
CA ASN A 192 -10.77 9.19 -17.62
C ASN A 192 -11.69 10.10 -16.80
N ASN A 193 -11.36 11.39 -16.67
CA ASN A 193 -12.15 12.40 -15.95
C ASN A 193 -12.43 12.09 -14.46
N VAL A 194 -11.60 11.25 -13.84
CA VAL A 194 -11.64 10.97 -12.39
C VAL A 194 -10.79 12.02 -11.69
N GLU A 195 -11.35 12.65 -10.65
CA GLU A 195 -10.59 13.62 -9.85
C GLU A 195 -9.54 12.91 -8.99
N VAL A 196 -8.34 13.47 -8.86
CA VAL A 196 -7.31 12.95 -7.96
C VAL A 196 -7.28 13.78 -6.68
N ILE A 197 -7.33 13.10 -5.53
CA ILE A 197 -7.17 13.67 -4.20
C ILE A 197 -5.89 13.11 -3.57
N VAL A 198 -4.85 13.91 -3.42
CA VAL A 198 -3.62 13.48 -2.73
C VAL A 198 -3.69 13.88 -1.26
N LEU A 199 -3.59 12.90 -0.37
CA LEU A 199 -3.42 13.12 1.06
C LEU A 199 -1.94 13.30 1.33
N ASP A 200 -1.53 14.52 1.64
CA ASP A 200 -0.11 14.82 1.73
C ASP A 200 0.53 14.19 2.97
N ARG A 201 1.82 13.83 2.84
CA ARG A 201 2.60 13.14 3.87
C ARG A 201 4.02 13.71 3.98
N PRO A 202 4.66 13.63 5.15
CA PRO A 202 6.04 14.11 5.33
C PRO A 202 6.98 13.39 4.38
N ASN A 203 7.91 14.12 3.77
CA ASN A 203 9.12 13.51 3.24
C ASN A 203 10.03 13.17 4.45
N PRO A 204 10.36 11.88 4.70
CA PRO A 204 11.09 11.49 5.91
C PRO A 204 12.54 12.01 5.93
N LEU A 205 13.10 12.35 4.76
CA LEU A 205 14.42 13.01 4.65
C LEU A 205 14.34 14.54 4.80
N GLY A 206 13.14 15.07 5.03
CA GLY A 206 12.84 16.49 5.06
C GLY A 206 12.72 17.10 3.66
N GLY A 207 12.39 18.40 3.64
CA GLY A 207 12.25 19.20 2.43
C GLY A 207 13.47 20.06 2.09
N LEU A 208 14.54 20.01 2.88
CA LEU A 208 15.76 20.78 2.63
C LEU A 208 16.86 19.97 1.94
N LYS A 209 16.88 18.65 2.13
CA LYS A 209 17.87 17.78 1.47
C LYS A 209 17.47 17.55 0.01
N VAL A 210 18.35 17.94 -0.90
CA VAL A 210 18.27 17.65 -2.33
C VAL A 210 19.64 17.14 -2.76
N ASP A 211 19.71 15.95 -3.36
CA ASP A 211 21.00 15.30 -3.62
C ASP A 211 20.95 14.35 -4.85
N GLY A 212 22.10 14.19 -5.50
CA GLY A 212 22.28 13.44 -6.74
C GLY A 212 21.79 14.17 -8.01
N PRO A 213 22.23 13.72 -9.20
CA PRO A 213 21.86 14.36 -10.45
C PRO A 213 20.37 14.15 -10.78
N PRO A 214 19.74 15.09 -11.52
CA PRO A 214 18.43 14.84 -12.11
C PRO A 214 18.51 13.66 -13.07
N LEU A 215 17.44 12.87 -13.15
CA LEU A 215 17.37 11.77 -14.10
C LEU A 215 17.37 12.31 -15.54
N ASP A 216 18.11 11.68 -16.44
CA ASP A 216 18.02 11.99 -17.86
C ASP A 216 16.69 11.49 -18.44
N ALA A 217 16.08 12.28 -19.33
CA ALA A 217 14.72 12.01 -19.83
C ALA A 217 14.59 10.64 -20.51
N GLN A 218 15.62 10.20 -21.23
CA GLN A 218 15.67 8.89 -21.90
C GLN A 218 15.71 7.70 -20.91
N TRP A 219 16.11 7.92 -19.66
CA TRP A 219 16.19 6.90 -18.61
C TRP A 219 14.95 6.87 -17.71
N LYS A 220 13.96 7.74 -17.96
CA LYS A 220 12.69 7.71 -17.22
C LYS A 220 12.05 6.33 -17.36
N SER A 221 11.65 5.77 -16.24
CA SER A 221 10.99 4.47 -16.13
C SER A 221 10.14 4.41 -14.88
N TYR A 222 9.53 3.27 -14.56
CA TYR A 222 8.74 3.12 -13.33
C TYR A 222 9.59 3.28 -12.05
N VAL A 223 10.89 2.95 -12.07
CA VAL A 223 11.82 3.17 -10.95
C VAL A 223 12.49 4.55 -10.99
N GLY A 224 11.92 5.47 -11.77
CA GLY A 224 12.43 6.83 -11.94
C GLY A 224 11.52 7.63 -12.85
N ALA A 225 10.28 7.88 -12.41
CA ALA A 225 9.26 8.48 -13.27
C ALA A 225 9.36 10.01 -13.38
N PHE A 226 10.23 10.62 -12.59
CA PHE A 226 10.42 12.08 -12.53
C PHE A 226 11.83 12.47 -12.93
N ARG A 227 11.93 13.61 -13.62
CA ARG A 227 13.19 14.29 -13.89
C ARG A 227 13.62 15.12 -12.67
N ALA A 228 13.83 14.44 -11.54
CA ALA A 228 14.20 15.03 -10.26
C ALA A 228 15.56 14.49 -9.80
N PRO A 229 16.29 15.18 -8.90
CA PRO A 229 17.41 14.62 -8.16
C PRO A 229 17.09 13.27 -7.51
N TYR A 230 18.10 12.48 -7.14
CA TYR A 230 17.85 11.17 -6.53
C TYR A 230 17.13 11.30 -5.19
N VAL A 231 17.58 12.23 -4.34
CA VAL A 231 16.80 12.73 -3.19
C VAL A 231 16.14 14.03 -3.62
N HIS A 232 14.81 14.03 -3.74
CA HIS A 232 14.10 15.13 -4.40
C HIS A 232 13.61 16.23 -3.44
N GLY A 233 13.56 15.98 -2.14
CA GLY A 233 13.17 16.98 -1.14
C GLY A 233 11.74 17.49 -1.25
N LEU A 234 10.83 16.75 -1.90
CA LEU A 234 9.43 17.14 -2.06
C LEU A 234 8.52 16.19 -1.27
N THR A 235 7.40 16.70 -0.77
CA THR A 235 6.30 15.84 -0.29
C THR A 235 5.59 15.17 -1.47
N ILE A 236 4.78 14.14 -1.21
CA ILE A 236 4.00 13.48 -2.26
C ILE A 236 3.01 14.46 -2.92
N GLY A 237 2.41 15.36 -2.15
CA GLY A 237 1.56 16.43 -2.66
C GLY A 237 2.32 17.46 -3.50
N GLU A 238 3.52 17.87 -3.08
CA GLU A 238 4.36 18.81 -3.84
C GLU A 238 4.78 18.23 -5.20
N ILE A 239 5.23 16.97 -5.25
CA ILE A 239 5.64 16.33 -6.50
C ILE A 239 4.43 16.01 -7.41
N ALA A 240 3.25 15.72 -6.84
CA ALA A 240 1.99 15.62 -7.60
C ALA A 240 1.62 16.96 -8.26
N ARG A 241 1.72 18.07 -7.51
CA ARG A 241 1.50 19.42 -8.05
C ARG A 241 2.46 19.72 -9.18
N MET A 242 3.75 19.40 -9.00
CA MET A 242 4.75 19.56 -10.06
C MET A 242 4.35 18.79 -11.34
N ALA A 243 3.87 17.56 -11.22
CA ALA A 243 3.38 16.77 -12.36
C ALA A 243 2.17 17.42 -13.05
N LYS A 244 1.22 17.90 -12.27
CA LYS A 244 0.00 18.54 -12.76
C LYS A 244 0.29 19.87 -13.46
N GLU A 245 1.19 20.70 -12.92
CA GLU A 245 1.40 22.07 -13.39
C GLU A 245 2.45 22.20 -14.50
N ALA A 246 3.54 21.42 -14.45
CA ALA A 246 4.64 21.53 -15.42
C ALA A 246 4.39 20.68 -16.68
N PRO A 247 4.47 21.28 -17.89
CA PRO A 247 4.40 20.55 -19.16
C PRO A 247 5.45 19.44 -19.26
N GLY A 248 5.10 18.33 -19.91
CA GLY A 248 6.04 17.23 -20.17
C GLY A 248 6.43 16.35 -18.98
N VAL A 249 5.98 16.66 -17.74
CA VAL A 249 6.32 15.82 -16.58
C VAL A 249 5.62 14.46 -16.61
N MET A 250 4.35 14.42 -17.05
CA MET A 250 3.51 13.21 -17.13
C MET A 250 3.79 12.36 -18.40
N GLN A 251 5.06 12.25 -18.78
CA GLN A 251 5.54 11.45 -19.92
C GLN A 251 6.66 10.53 -19.46
N VAL A 252 6.45 9.22 -19.50
CA VAL A 252 7.45 8.20 -19.19
C VAL A 252 7.56 7.30 -20.43
N PRO A 253 8.74 7.15 -21.05
CA PRO A 253 8.90 6.37 -22.26
C PRO A 253 8.78 4.85 -21.97
N GLY A 254 8.68 4.07 -23.06
CA GLY A 254 8.63 2.61 -23.02
C GLY A 254 7.23 2.02 -23.13
N SER A 255 7.16 0.71 -23.39
CA SER A 255 5.90 -0.03 -23.60
C SER A 255 4.99 -0.05 -22.38
N THR A 256 5.55 0.13 -21.18
CA THR A 256 4.83 0.26 -19.90
C THR A 256 4.87 1.68 -19.36
N GLY A 257 5.21 2.65 -20.22
CA GLY A 257 5.27 4.07 -19.91
C GLY A 257 3.90 4.74 -19.82
N ILE A 258 3.91 6.06 -19.65
CA ILE A 258 2.71 6.91 -19.72
C ILE A 258 2.97 8.06 -20.69
N ASN A 259 1.94 8.48 -21.42
CA ASN A 259 2.03 9.64 -22.31
C ASN A 259 0.72 10.42 -22.24
N VAL A 260 0.58 11.24 -21.19
CA VAL A 260 -0.62 12.06 -21.00
C VAL A 260 -0.55 13.27 -21.91
N SER A 261 -1.60 13.52 -22.68
CA SER A 261 -1.67 14.72 -23.53
C SER A 261 -1.68 15.98 -22.67
N GLU A 262 -1.13 17.09 -23.19
CA GLU A 262 -1.17 18.38 -22.47
C GLU A 262 -2.61 18.87 -22.23
N ALA A 263 -3.55 18.49 -23.10
CA ALA A 263 -4.97 18.77 -22.91
C ALA A 263 -5.55 18.00 -21.71
N ASP A 264 -5.25 16.71 -21.59
CA ASP A 264 -5.69 15.88 -20.46
C ASP A 264 -5.03 16.33 -19.17
N ARG A 265 -3.72 16.63 -19.19
CA ARG A 265 -3.00 17.18 -18.04
C ARG A 265 -3.67 18.47 -17.56
N ARG A 266 -4.01 19.40 -18.46
CA ARG A 266 -4.66 20.68 -18.09
C ARG A 266 -6.07 20.49 -17.55
N ARG A 267 -6.88 19.60 -18.14
CA ARG A 267 -8.26 19.30 -17.71
C ARG A 267 -8.35 18.46 -16.43
N GLY A 268 -7.34 17.63 -16.15
CA GLY A 268 -7.32 16.76 -14.99
C GLY A 268 -7.52 17.52 -13.69
N ARG A 269 -8.36 17.02 -12.77
CA ARG A 269 -8.59 17.70 -11.49
C ARG A 269 -7.69 17.10 -10.43
N LEU A 270 -6.89 17.94 -9.77
CA LEU A 270 -6.03 17.56 -8.66
C LEU A 270 -6.37 18.42 -7.44
N THR A 271 -6.70 17.77 -6.34
CA THR A 271 -6.87 18.40 -5.03
C THR A 271 -5.80 17.82 -4.10
N ILE A 272 -5.04 18.67 -3.41
CA ILE A 272 -4.04 18.26 -2.41
C ILE A 272 -4.56 18.64 -1.04
N ILE A 273 -4.81 17.65 -0.19
CA ILE A 273 -5.11 17.87 1.22
C ILE A 273 -3.78 18.01 1.96
N SER A 274 -3.36 19.26 2.12
CA SER A 274 -2.06 19.61 2.70
C SER A 274 -2.02 19.26 4.19
N MET A 275 -0.87 18.84 4.68
CA MET A 275 -0.62 18.64 6.10
C MET A 275 -0.74 19.95 6.89
N LYS A 276 -0.91 19.84 8.21
CA LYS A 276 -0.74 20.97 9.15
C LYS A 276 0.41 20.67 10.10
N GLY A 277 1.32 21.63 10.28
CA GLY A 277 2.42 21.55 11.26
C GLY A 277 3.76 21.08 10.69
N TRP A 278 3.80 20.38 9.55
CA TRP A 278 5.05 19.99 8.90
C TRP A 278 5.84 21.22 8.40
N ARG A 279 7.16 21.17 8.56
CA ARG A 279 8.10 22.18 8.04
C ARG A 279 9.17 21.46 7.24
N ARG A 280 9.72 22.14 6.21
CA ARG A 280 10.77 21.55 5.36
C ARG A 280 12.00 21.09 6.13
N SER A 281 12.30 21.69 7.29
CA SER A 281 13.42 21.28 8.14
C SER A 281 13.18 20.01 8.96
N MET A 282 11.93 19.53 9.07
CA MET A 282 11.60 18.31 9.82
C MET A 282 11.95 17.08 8.99
N ARG A 283 12.75 16.17 9.56
CA ARG A 283 12.86 14.78 9.10
C ARG A 283 11.82 13.96 9.87
N TRP A 284 11.79 12.64 9.65
CA TRP A 284 10.80 11.78 10.29
C TRP A 284 10.77 11.89 11.83
N PRO A 285 11.89 11.86 12.57
CA PRO A 285 11.86 11.90 14.04
C PRO A 285 11.19 13.16 14.60
N GLU A 286 11.37 14.31 13.94
CA GLU A 286 10.79 15.59 14.37
C GLU A 286 9.26 15.66 14.14
N THR A 287 8.67 14.70 13.42
CA THR A 287 7.21 14.61 13.23
C THR A 287 6.47 14.03 14.45
N GLY A 288 7.17 13.31 15.33
CA GLY A 288 6.57 12.58 16.45
C GLY A 288 5.62 11.44 16.03
N LEU A 289 5.56 11.08 14.74
CA LEU A 289 4.73 10.00 14.22
C LEU A 289 5.46 8.66 14.32
N LYS A 290 4.70 7.60 14.58
CA LYS A 290 5.24 6.23 14.51
C LYS A 290 5.53 5.88 13.05
N TRP A 291 6.76 5.43 12.76
CA TRP A 291 7.07 4.84 11.45
C TRP A 291 6.32 3.52 11.28
N ILE A 292 5.62 3.39 10.17
CA ILE A 292 5.04 2.12 9.72
C ILE A 292 5.89 1.67 8.53
N PRO A 293 6.49 0.46 8.57
CA PRO A 293 7.35 -0.01 7.50
C PRO A 293 6.69 0.13 6.13
N THR A 294 7.38 0.81 5.22
CA THR A 294 6.88 1.05 3.85
C THR A 294 7.26 -0.09 2.91
N SER A 295 8.24 -0.91 3.28
CA SER A 295 8.65 -2.15 2.61
C SER A 295 9.36 -3.09 3.59
N GLN A 296 9.69 -4.30 3.15
CA GLN A 296 10.41 -5.30 3.96
C GLN A 296 11.81 -4.83 4.42
N TYR A 297 12.44 -3.89 3.71
CA TYR A 297 13.81 -3.46 3.99
C TYR A 297 13.90 -2.05 4.60
N ILE A 298 12.77 -1.35 4.79
CA ILE A 298 12.72 -0.02 5.41
C ILE A 298 11.82 -0.11 6.65
N GLN A 299 12.37 -0.60 7.75
CA GLN A 299 11.63 -0.96 8.97
C GLN A 299 11.53 0.17 10.00
N ASP A 300 12.38 1.19 9.92
CA ASP A 300 12.51 2.29 10.89
C ASP A 300 13.00 3.62 10.27
#